data_AF-A0A2M7VI20-F1
#
_entry.id   AF-A0A2M7VI20-F1
#
_cell.length_a   1.000
_cell.length_b   1.000
_cell.length_c   1.000
_cell.angle_alpha   90.00
_cell.angle_beta   90.00
_cell.angle_gamma   90.00
#
_symmetry.space_group_name_H-M   'P 1'
#
loop_
_entity.id
_entity.type
_entity.pdbx_description
1 polymer ?
#
loop_
_entity_poly.entity_id
_entity_poly.type
_entity_poly.pdbx_seq_one_letter_code
_entity_poly.pdbx_strand_id
1 'polypeptide(L)'
;MCGKGIVSRFSPDKPYKVYCKECWWSDNWDQSQAGKDYDFSRPFFEQFKTLLLKTPHVALTGANNVNSDWGNQETDDKNCYLNVGGHFNEDSAYNTFEIKGKNCFDNYWVWQSEQSYENINCERCWKTFFSINCFDCLGVALCSDMRNCQNCLGCSGLRNRQYYIFNKPFSKQKYEKFIAENRLGKRDNLVRLREEAKKVWLATPKKYSQIVKCQNAQGNYISESKNIANGWDVEKCQDAKHLDITVSLKDCYDATCFGWGEFCYEMGHAGGVNRSRFSCHLFGDGQISATSSADLEYCFSTQNSNDCFGCCNLRKQEYCILNKKYAKDEYKQLVEKIKKQMIEMPYVDKKGKVYKYGEFFPPELSPFGYNETTTNDYYPLSKQEALDRGYNWNDYESDVK
;
A
#
# COMPACT_ATOMS: atom_id res chain seq x y z
N MET A 1 16.79 -20.18 1.75
CA MET A 1 18.22 -20.44 2.00
C MET A 1 18.48 -21.02 3.39
N CYS A 2 18.13 -20.33 4.49
CA CYS A 2 18.48 -20.74 5.86
C CYS A 2 17.71 -21.92 6.49
N GLY A 3 16.63 -22.42 5.87
CA GLY A 3 15.83 -23.53 6.41
C GLY A 3 14.96 -23.19 7.63
N LYS A 4 14.98 -21.94 8.13
CA LYS A 4 14.11 -21.49 9.22
C LYS A 4 12.66 -21.33 8.73
N GLY A 5 11.69 -21.57 9.62
CA GLY A 5 10.32 -21.11 9.43
C GLY A 5 10.25 -19.58 9.44
N ILE A 6 9.39 -18.99 8.61
CA ILE A 6 9.31 -17.55 8.37
C ILE A 6 7.85 -17.11 8.20
N VAL A 7 7.56 -15.88 8.60
CA VAL A 7 6.36 -15.16 8.18
C VAL A 7 6.60 -14.65 6.75
N SER A 8 5.61 -14.77 5.87
CA SER A 8 5.75 -14.56 4.43
C SER A 8 4.45 -14.06 3.80
N ARG A 9 4.54 -13.14 2.84
CA ARG A 9 3.41 -12.75 1.97
C ARG A 9 3.04 -13.83 0.96
N PHE A 10 3.97 -14.74 0.66
CA PHE A 10 3.74 -15.88 -0.22
C PHE A 10 3.37 -17.09 0.63
N SER A 11 2.19 -17.65 0.38
CA SER A 11 1.71 -18.91 0.96
C SER A 11 2.52 -20.12 0.43
N PRO A 12 2.59 -21.23 1.18
CA PRO A 12 3.52 -22.33 0.89
C PRO A 12 3.13 -23.20 -0.31
N ASP A 13 1.90 -23.08 -0.83
CA ASP A 13 1.43 -23.71 -2.07
C ASP A 13 2.03 -23.06 -3.34
N LYS A 14 2.52 -21.82 -3.24
CA LYS A 14 3.01 -21.06 -4.39
C LYS A 14 4.34 -21.61 -4.90
N PRO A 15 4.58 -21.61 -6.23
CA PRO A 15 5.79 -22.17 -6.85
C PRO A 15 7.07 -21.33 -6.66
N TYR A 16 7.03 -20.27 -5.84
CA TYR A 16 8.13 -19.32 -5.67
C TYR A 16 9.10 -19.75 -4.57
N LYS A 17 10.40 -19.56 -4.81
CA LYS A 17 11.41 -19.65 -3.74
C LYS A 17 11.34 -18.39 -2.89
N VAL A 18 11.20 -18.53 -1.58
CA VAL A 18 11.07 -17.38 -0.66
C VAL A 18 12.25 -17.33 0.32
N TYR A 19 12.85 -16.15 0.51
CA TYR A 19 13.95 -15.89 1.43
C TYR A 19 13.51 -14.95 2.57
N CYS A 20 14.01 -15.20 3.79
CA CYS A 20 13.88 -14.26 4.92
C CYS A 20 14.65 -12.96 4.66
N LYS A 21 14.36 -11.91 5.45
CA LYS A 21 14.97 -10.58 5.32
C LYS A 21 16.51 -10.67 5.31
N GLU A 22 17.11 -11.41 6.25
CA GLU A 22 18.57 -11.53 6.39
C GLU A 22 19.20 -12.30 5.21
N CYS A 23 18.56 -13.38 4.76
CA CYS A 23 19.02 -14.16 3.59
C CYS A 23 18.94 -13.33 2.31
N TRP A 24 17.87 -12.55 2.16
CA TRP A 24 17.67 -11.68 1.00
C TRP A 24 18.76 -10.62 0.90
N TRP A 25 19.08 -9.93 1.99
CA TRP A 25 20.04 -8.82 2.02
C TRP A 25 21.52 -9.25 2.16
N SER A 26 21.81 -10.53 2.38
CA SER A 26 23.20 -11.04 2.41
C SER A 26 23.81 -11.28 1.03
N ASP A 27 25.14 -11.23 0.96
CA ASP A 27 25.94 -11.52 -0.25
C ASP A 27 26.05 -13.02 -0.59
N ASN A 28 25.35 -13.89 0.15
CA ASN A 28 25.41 -15.36 0.01
C ASN A 28 24.65 -15.91 -1.21
N TRP A 29 24.05 -15.05 -2.05
CA TRP A 29 23.39 -15.45 -3.28
C TRP A 29 23.54 -14.40 -4.38
N ASP A 30 23.84 -14.87 -5.59
CA ASP A 30 23.98 -14.02 -6.76
C ASP A 30 22.67 -13.97 -7.57
N GLN A 31 22.16 -12.75 -7.74
CA GLN A 31 20.92 -12.46 -8.46
C GLN A 31 21.07 -12.69 -9.99
N SER A 32 22.29 -12.61 -10.52
CA SER A 32 22.59 -12.77 -11.94
C SER A 32 22.49 -14.23 -12.43
N GLN A 33 22.60 -15.22 -11.52
CA GLN A 33 22.42 -16.64 -11.83
C GLN A 33 21.02 -17.00 -12.35
N ALA A 34 20.04 -16.12 -12.12
CA ALA A 34 18.72 -16.25 -12.72
C ALA A 34 18.73 -15.96 -14.24
N GLY A 35 19.68 -15.13 -14.69
CA GLY A 35 19.75 -14.53 -16.02
C GLY A 35 19.79 -15.49 -17.20
N LYS A 36 19.31 -15.00 -18.35
CA LYS A 36 19.23 -15.73 -19.62
C LYS A 36 19.43 -14.81 -20.83
N ASP A 37 19.82 -15.42 -21.94
CA ASP A 37 19.72 -14.82 -23.27
C ASP A 37 18.26 -14.67 -23.72
N TYR A 38 17.99 -13.69 -24.58
CA TYR A 38 16.66 -13.42 -25.13
C TYR A 38 16.35 -14.32 -26.33
N ASP A 39 15.18 -14.96 -26.34
CA ASP A 39 14.72 -15.84 -27.41
C ASP A 39 13.70 -15.12 -28.32
N PHE A 40 14.10 -14.79 -29.54
CA PHE A 40 13.22 -14.13 -30.52
C PHE A 40 12.14 -15.04 -31.14
N SER A 41 12.16 -16.35 -30.87
CA SER A 41 11.11 -17.27 -31.33
C SER A 41 9.86 -17.27 -30.43
N ARG A 42 9.90 -16.57 -29.28
CA ARG A 42 8.86 -16.62 -28.25
C ARG A 42 8.40 -15.24 -27.78
N PRO A 43 7.12 -15.06 -27.38
CA PRO A 43 6.63 -13.82 -26.79
C PRO A 43 7.37 -13.43 -25.51
N PHE A 44 7.58 -12.12 -25.30
CA PHE A 44 8.29 -11.56 -24.14
C PHE A 44 7.76 -12.07 -22.79
N PHE A 45 6.43 -11.99 -22.58
CA PHE A 45 5.82 -12.29 -21.28
C PHE A 45 5.94 -13.76 -20.85
N GLU A 46 6.11 -14.71 -21.77
CA GLU A 46 6.42 -16.10 -21.41
C GLU A 46 7.83 -16.25 -20.83
N GLN A 47 8.80 -15.53 -21.40
CA GLN A 47 10.19 -15.53 -20.96
C GLN A 47 10.28 -14.85 -19.59
N PHE A 48 9.57 -13.73 -19.43
CA PHE A 48 9.40 -13.04 -18.15
C PHE A 48 8.77 -13.93 -17.06
N LYS A 49 7.66 -14.63 -17.35
CA LYS A 49 7.04 -15.60 -16.44
C LYS A 49 8.02 -16.68 -15.99
N THR A 50 8.85 -17.17 -16.92
CA THR A 50 9.88 -18.18 -16.64
C THR A 50 10.97 -17.64 -15.70
N LEU A 51 11.33 -16.36 -15.83
CA LEU A 51 12.29 -15.69 -14.95
C LEU A 51 11.70 -15.48 -13.55
N LEU A 52 10.48 -14.95 -13.45
CA LEU A 52 9.77 -14.66 -12.20
C LEU A 52 9.61 -15.89 -11.29
N LEU A 53 9.39 -17.07 -11.89
CA LEU A 53 9.34 -18.36 -11.21
C LEU A 53 10.72 -18.87 -10.75
N LYS A 54 11.79 -18.55 -11.50
CA LYS A 54 13.17 -19.00 -11.19
C LYS A 54 13.82 -18.15 -10.10
N THR A 55 13.58 -16.84 -10.10
CA THR A 55 14.12 -15.90 -9.10
C THR A 55 13.51 -16.14 -7.72
N PRO A 56 14.30 -16.10 -6.63
CA PRO A 56 13.75 -16.04 -5.29
C PRO A 56 13.07 -14.68 -5.04
N HIS A 57 12.18 -14.65 -4.05
CA HIS A 57 11.44 -13.45 -3.60
C HIS A 57 11.66 -13.22 -2.10
N VAL A 58 11.51 -11.97 -1.64
CA VAL A 58 11.60 -11.64 -0.20
C VAL A 58 10.27 -11.88 0.51
N ALA A 59 10.33 -12.53 1.68
CA ALA A 59 9.15 -12.92 2.46
C ALA A 59 8.32 -11.71 2.94
N LEU A 60 8.99 -10.72 3.51
CA LEU A 60 8.44 -9.48 4.07
C LEU A 60 9.41 -8.33 3.77
N THR A 61 8.92 -7.11 3.54
CA THR A 61 9.79 -5.93 3.34
C THR A 61 9.83 -5.04 4.59
N GLY A 62 10.95 -4.35 4.79
CA GLY A 62 11.15 -3.38 5.86
C GLY A 62 12.64 -3.18 6.18
N ALA A 63 12.97 -2.12 6.93
CA ALA A 63 14.34 -1.73 7.28
C ALA A 63 14.40 -1.08 8.67
N ASN A 64 15.50 -1.23 9.40
CA ASN A 64 15.74 -0.63 10.73
C ASN A 64 14.73 -1.01 11.85
N ASN A 65 13.87 -2.00 11.62
CA ASN A 65 12.86 -2.40 12.60
C ASN A 65 13.48 -3.18 13.77
N VAL A 66 13.07 -2.86 14.99
CA VAL A 66 13.56 -3.47 16.25
C VAL A 66 12.40 -4.20 16.93
N ASN A 67 12.58 -5.48 17.26
CA ASN A 67 11.56 -6.31 17.93
C ASN A 67 10.19 -6.25 17.23
N SER A 68 10.20 -6.30 15.89
CA SER A 68 9.00 -6.08 15.04
C SER A 68 9.00 -7.01 13.82
N ASP A 69 9.30 -8.29 14.04
CA ASP A 69 9.56 -9.28 12.98
C ASP A 69 8.35 -9.51 12.06
N TRP A 70 7.14 -9.32 12.60
CA TRP A 70 5.85 -9.45 11.93
C TRP A 70 5.43 -8.20 11.14
N GLY A 71 6.18 -7.11 11.23
CA GLY A 71 5.94 -5.88 10.46
C GLY A 71 6.34 -6.02 8.99
N ASN A 72 5.54 -5.43 8.10
CA ASN A 72 5.68 -5.51 6.64
C ASN A 72 5.43 -4.16 5.96
N GLN A 73 6.32 -3.77 5.04
CA GLN A 73 6.35 -2.43 4.45
C GLN A 73 6.59 -1.32 5.49
N GLU A 74 7.24 -1.67 6.60
CA GLU A 74 7.55 -0.81 7.74
C GLU A 74 9.03 -0.41 7.76
N THR A 75 9.35 0.82 8.19
CA THR A 75 10.74 1.21 8.51
C THR A 75 10.84 1.90 9.86
N ASP A 76 11.94 1.66 10.56
CA ASP A 76 12.28 2.30 11.83
C ASP A 76 11.23 2.05 12.95
N ASP A 77 10.47 0.95 12.83
CA ASP A 77 9.49 0.50 13.81
C ASP A 77 10.15 -0.12 15.04
N LYS A 78 9.52 0.03 16.21
CA LYS A 78 9.99 -0.55 17.47
C LYS A 78 8.85 -1.19 18.25
N ASN A 79 9.04 -2.44 18.70
CA ASN A 79 8.04 -3.20 19.45
C ASN A 79 6.67 -3.29 18.75
N CYS A 80 6.64 -3.35 17.42
CA CYS A 80 5.43 -3.34 16.62
C CYS A 80 5.03 -4.74 16.12
N TYR A 81 3.74 -5.07 16.18
CA TYR A 81 3.24 -6.41 15.83
C TYR A 81 2.09 -6.35 14.82
N LEU A 82 2.25 -7.01 13.66
CA LEU A 82 1.28 -6.97 12.55
C LEU A 82 0.90 -5.55 12.08
N ASN A 83 1.84 -4.60 12.20
CA ASN A 83 1.73 -3.30 11.55
C ASN A 83 2.09 -3.40 10.06
N VAL A 84 1.34 -2.67 9.23
CA VAL A 84 1.55 -2.61 7.77
C VAL A 84 1.49 -1.18 7.21
N GLY A 85 2.58 -0.76 6.53
CA GLY A 85 2.67 0.48 5.76
C GLY A 85 2.69 1.78 6.60
N GLY A 86 3.08 1.71 7.87
CA GLY A 86 3.03 2.84 8.79
C GLY A 86 4.29 3.71 8.85
N HIS A 87 5.45 3.13 9.10
CA HIS A 87 6.74 3.74 9.39
C HIS A 87 6.84 4.47 10.75
N PHE A 88 7.98 4.22 11.41
CA PHE A 88 8.46 4.86 12.63
C PHE A 88 7.53 4.71 13.85
N ASN A 89 6.84 3.58 13.96
CA ASN A 89 5.90 3.30 15.04
C ASN A 89 6.60 2.77 16.29
N GLU A 90 5.96 2.94 17.44
CA GLU A 90 6.49 2.48 18.73
C GLU A 90 5.37 1.91 19.61
N ASP A 91 5.58 0.70 20.14
CA ASP A 91 4.68 0.01 21.07
C ASP A 91 3.24 -0.16 20.54
N SER A 92 3.07 -0.51 19.26
CA SER A 92 1.79 -0.57 18.55
C SER A 92 1.51 -1.93 17.88
N ALA A 93 0.26 -2.25 17.57
CA ALA A 93 -0.06 -3.49 16.87
C ALA A 93 -1.34 -3.46 16.02
N TYR A 94 -1.40 -4.34 15.02
CA TYR A 94 -2.55 -4.53 14.13
C TYR A 94 -2.99 -3.28 13.36
N ASN A 95 -2.11 -2.28 13.20
CA ASN A 95 -2.45 -1.05 12.50
C ASN A 95 -2.08 -1.12 11.01
N THR A 96 -2.86 -0.44 10.18
CA THR A 96 -2.55 -0.20 8.76
C THR A 96 -2.44 1.30 8.51
N PHE A 97 -1.32 1.75 7.93
CA PHE A 97 -1.01 3.18 7.74
C PHE A 97 -1.02 4.00 9.05
N GLU A 98 -0.29 3.54 10.07
CA GLU A 98 -0.03 4.26 11.32
C GLU A 98 1.28 5.04 11.22
N ILE A 99 1.30 6.36 11.43
CA ILE A 99 2.54 7.16 11.37
C ILE A 99 2.86 7.73 12.76
N LYS A 100 3.73 6.99 13.48
CA LYS A 100 4.37 7.27 14.79
C LYS A 100 3.49 7.17 16.04
N GLY A 101 2.64 6.15 16.17
CA GLY A 101 1.52 6.19 17.13
C GLY A 101 1.61 5.37 18.43
N LYS A 102 2.42 5.77 19.42
CA LYS A 102 2.51 5.14 20.77
C LYS A 102 1.25 4.40 21.27
N ASN A 103 1.34 3.09 21.53
CA ASN A 103 0.25 2.31 22.14
C ASN A 103 -1.07 2.40 21.32
N CYS A 104 -0.97 2.32 19.99
CA CYS A 104 -2.14 2.28 19.11
C CYS A 104 -2.41 0.84 18.63
N PHE A 105 -3.69 0.47 18.62
CA PHE A 105 -4.14 -0.89 18.31
C PHE A 105 -5.37 -0.90 17.38
N ASP A 106 -5.40 -1.79 16.39
CA ASP A 106 -6.53 -1.98 15.45
C ASP A 106 -6.98 -0.70 14.72
N ASN A 107 -6.04 0.14 14.26
CA ASN A 107 -6.35 1.39 13.55
C ASN A 107 -6.07 1.32 12.04
N TYR A 108 -6.83 2.10 11.27
CA TYR A 108 -6.60 2.35 9.85
C TYR A 108 -6.38 3.85 9.60
N TRP A 109 -5.27 4.21 8.96
CA TRP A 109 -4.95 5.59 8.58
C TRP A 109 -4.88 6.54 9.79
N VAL A 110 -3.85 6.40 10.63
CA VAL A 110 -3.70 7.18 11.87
C VAL A 110 -2.34 7.87 11.96
N TRP A 111 -2.35 9.19 11.99
CA TRP A 111 -1.14 10.02 11.91
C TRP A 111 -0.89 10.76 13.22
N GLN A 112 0.34 10.69 13.76
CA GLN A 112 0.79 11.41 14.97
C GLN A 112 -0.21 11.35 16.14
N SER A 113 -0.76 10.17 16.41
CA SER A 113 -1.80 9.98 17.43
C SER A 113 -1.40 8.91 18.44
N GLU A 114 -1.84 9.02 19.68
CA GLU A 114 -1.36 8.15 20.77
C GLU A 114 -2.53 7.58 21.60
N GLN A 115 -2.34 6.36 22.11
CA GLN A 115 -3.37 5.63 22.88
C GLN A 115 -4.70 5.54 22.12
N SER A 116 -4.63 5.11 20.84
CA SER A 116 -5.78 5.07 19.93
C SER A 116 -6.21 3.64 19.61
N TYR A 117 -7.52 3.37 19.59
CA TYR A 117 -8.09 2.05 19.35
C TYR A 117 -9.30 2.07 18.39
N GLU A 118 -9.36 1.16 17.41
CA GLU A 118 -10.46 1.03 16.43
C GLU A 118 -10.81 2.36 15.72
N ASN A 119 -9.81 3.13 15.25
CA ASN A 119 -10.04 4.39 14.54
C ASN A 119 -9.76 4.31 13.03
N ILE A 120 -10.45 5.18 12.29
CA ILE A 120 -10.33 5.29 10.82
C ILE A 120 -10.10 6.75 10.43
N ASN A 121 -8.98 7.06 9.78
CA ASN A 121 -8.61 8.41 9.36
C ASN A 121 -8.61 9.42 10.53
N CYS A 122 -7.63 9.30 11.42
CA CYS A 122 -7.46 10.21 12.56
C CYS A 122 -6.05 10.82 12.61
N GLU A 123 -5.95 12.10 12.96
CA GLU A 123 -4.69 12.84 12.93
C GLU A 123 -4.49 13.70 14.18
N ARG A 124 -3.28 13.74 14.75
CA ARG A 124 -2.91 14.56 15.93
C ARG A 124 -3.90 14.36 17.09
N CYS A 125 -4.22 13.11 17.39
CA CYS A 125 -5.22 12.72 18.37
C CYS A 125 -4.62 12.02 19.59
N TRP A 126 -5.25 12.15 20.76
CA TRP A 126 -4.82 11.42 21.98
C TRP A 126 -6.00 10.85 22.74
N LYS A 127 -5.92 9.58 23.14
CA LYS A 127 -7.04 8.80 23.72
C LYS A 127 -8.29 8.90 22.86
N THR A 128 -8.16 8.48 21.61
CA THR A 128 -9.25 8.48 20.63
C THR A 128 -9.68 7.05 20.33
N PHE A 129 -10.97 6.76 20.45
CA PHE A 129 -11.48 5.39 20.41
C PHE A 129 -12.70 5.25 19.50
N PHE A 130 -12.75 4.21 18.67
CA PHE A 130 -13.93 3.86 17.86
C PHE A 130 -14.42 5.03 16.98
N SER A 131 -13.51 5.86 16.48
CA SER A 131 -13.83 7.18 15.89
C SER A 131 -13.31 7.31 14.47
N ILE A 132 -14.00 8.11 13.65
CA ILE A 132 -13.77 8.20 12.21
C ILE A 132 -13.61 9.67 11.79
N ASN A 133 -12.61 10.02 10.97
CA ASN A 133 -12.38 11.40 10.49
C ASN A 133 -12.21 12.42 11.64
N CYS A 134 -11.48 12.08 12.71
CA CYS A 134 -11.24 12.97 13.85
C CYS A 134 -9.81 13.53 13.82
N PHE A 135 -9.68 14.86 13.85
CA PHE A 135 -8.38 15.53 13.73
C PHE A 135 -8.21 16.53 14.88
N ASP A 136 -7.01 16.63 15.44
CA ASP A 136 -6.68 17.53 16.55
C ASP A 136 -7.56 17.29 17.81
N CYS A 137 -7.88 16.02 18.11
CA CYS A 137 -8.85 15.67 19.14
C CYS A 137 -8.24 15.03 20.41
N LEU A 138 -8.81 15.37 21.58
CA LEU A 138 -8.34 14.94 22.89
C LEU A 138 -9.45 14.22 23.67
N GLY A 139 -9.27 12.93 23.98
CA GLY A 139 -10.23 12.18 24.79
C GLY A 139 -11.61 12.09 24.13
N VAL A 140 -11.67 11.72 22.85
CA VAL A 140 -12.92 11.56 22.10
C VAL A 140 -13.22 10.10 21.81
N ALA A 141 -14.49 9.71 21.86
CA ALA A 141 -14.87 8.33 21.57
C ALA A 141 -16.20 8.22 20.84
N LEU A 142 -16.33 7.21 19.96
CA LEU A 142 -17.53 7.00 19.14
C LEU A 142 -17.92 8.27 18.36
N CYS A 143 -16.93 9.02 17.87
CA CYS A 143 -17.16 10.30 17.18
C CYS A 143 -16.87 10.22 15.68
N SER A 144 -17.52 11.08 14.88
CA SER A 144 -17.34 11.15 13.43
C SER A 144 -17.18 12.57 12.89
N ASP A 145 -16.25 12.81 11.96
CA ASP A 145 -15.95 14.14 11.40
C ASP A 145 -15.81 15.21 12.49
N MET A 146 -14.75 15.13 13.30
CA MET A 146 -14.46 16.10 14.36
C MET A 146 -13.21 16.91 13.99
N ARG A 147 -13.14 18.18 14.44
CA ARG A 147 -11.89 18.97 14.43
C ARG A 147 -11.73 19.74 15.73
N ASN A 148 -10.52 19.72 16.30
CA ASN A 148 -10.17 20.46 17.51
C ASN A 148 -11.23 20.30 18.63
N CYS A 149 -11.52 19.05 19.01
CA CYS A 149 -12.56 18.72 19.98
C CYS A 149 -11.99 17.95 21.16
N GLN A 150 -12.48 18.24 22.37
CA GLN A 150 -11.94 17.69 23.60
C GLN A 150 -13.04 17.11 24.48
N ASN A 151 -12.88 15.89 25.02
CA ASN A 151 -13.88 15.27 25.89
C ASN A 151 -15.26 15.22 25.20
N CYS A 152 -15.36 14.44 24.12
CA CYS A 152 -16.60 14.25 23.36
C CYS A 152 -16.94 12.76 23.22
N LEU A 153 -18.22 12.41 23.37
CA LEU A 153 -18.72 11.05 23.21
C LEU A 153 -19.90 10.99 22.25
N GLY A 154 -19.86 10.10 21.25
CA GLY A 154 -21.01 9.86 20.38
C GLY A 154 -21.37 11.03 19.45
N CYS A 155 -20.46 11.98 19.25
CA CYS A 155 -20.69 13.23 18.53
C CYS A 155 -20.36 13.11 17.05
N SER A 156 -20.90 14.02 16.22
CA SER A 156 -20.58 14.10 14.81
C SER A 156 -20.55 15.54 14.31
N GLY A 157 -19.58 15.89 13.45
CA GLY A 157 -19.54 17.18 12.75
C GLY A 157 -19.12 18.38 13.61
N LEU A 158 -18.68 18.18 14.86
CA LEU A 158 -18.34 19.30 15.76
C LEU A 158 -16.96 19.91 15.44
N ARG A 159 -16.82 21.20 15.74
CA ARG A 159 -15.62 22.02 15.51
C ARG A 159 -15.37 22.90 16.73
N ASN A 160 -14.18 22.86 17.33
CA ASN A 160 -13.82 23.70 18.48
C ASN A 160 -14.83 23.56 19.64
N ARG A 161 -15.09 22.32 20.09
CA ARG A 161 -16.06 22.00 21.16
C ARG A 161 -15.47 21.12 22.24
N GLN A 162 -15.98 21.28 23.46
CA GLN A 162 -15.58 20.48 24.61
C GLN A 162 -16.77 20.07 25.49
N TYR A 163 -16.71 18.88 26.08
CA TYR A 163 -17.76 18.30 26.93
C TYR A 163 -19.10 18.13 26.21
N TYR A 164 -19.10 17.40 25.10
CA TYR A 164 -20.33 17.09 24.34
C TYR A 164 -20.64 15.59 24.39
N ILE A 165 -21.92 15.26 24.49
CA ILE A 165 -22.42 13.88 24.39
C ILE A 165 -23.58 13.86 23.40
N PHE A 166 -23.49 13.04 22.36
CA PHE A 166 -24.49 12.94 21.29
C PHE A 166 -24.90 14.30 20.70
N ASN A 167 -23.90 15.12 20.34
CA ASN A 167 -24.03 16.51 19.86
C ASN A 167 -24.71 17.52 20.82
N LYS A 168 -24.94 17.15 22.08
CA LYS A 168 -25.48 18.07 23.11
C LYS A 168 -24.37 18.55 24.05
N PRO A 169 -24.35 19.82 24.47
CA PRO A 169 -23.38 20.34 25.44
C PRO A 169 -23.68 19.84 26.86
N PHE A 170 -22.62 19.54 27.61
CA PHE A 170 -22.67 19.18 29.03
C PHE A 170 -21.73 20.09 29.83
N SER A 171 -21.99 20.27 31.13
CA SER A 171 -20.95 20.79 32.02
C SER A 171 -19.89 19.71 32.26
N LYS A 172 -18.66 20.13 32.56
CA LYS A 172 -17.54 19.22 32.86
C LYS A 172 -17.93 18.11 33.84
N GLN A 173 -18.54 18.46 34.98
CA GLN A 173 -18.94 17.49 36.00
C GLN A 173 -20.00 16.49 35.52
N LYS A 174 -20.95 16.94 34.68
CA LYS A 174 -21.98 16.06 34.11
C LYS A 174 -21.39 15.14 33.05
N TYR A 175 -20.44 15.62 32.26
CA TYR A 175 -19.70 14.80 31.30
C TYR A 175 -18.87 13.73 32.02
N GLU A 176 -18.03 14.12 32.97
CA GLU A 176 -17.17 13.22 33.75
C GLU A 176 -17.98 12.14 34.47
N LYS A 177 -19.12 12.53 35.08
CA LYS A 177 -20.07 11.59 35.68
C LYS A 177 -20.61 10.60 34.65
N PHE A 178 -21.06 11.07 33.49
CA PHE A 178 -21.58 10.18 32.44
C PHE A 178 -20.52 9.18 31.97
N ILE A 179 -19.27 9.61 31.74
CA ILE A 179 -18.18 8.71 31.32
C ILE A 179 -17.85 7.68 32.41
N ALA A 180 -17.85 8.08 33.68
CA ALA A 180 -17.61 7.16 34.81
C ALA A 180 -18.72 6.10 34.95
N GLU A 181 -19.98 6.47 34.72
CA GLU A 181 -21.13 5.56 34.74
C GLU A 181 -21.19 4.66 33.50
N ASN A 182 -20.75 5.16 32.34
CA ASN A 182 -20.90 4.52 31.02
C ASN A 182 -19.55 4.07 30.42
N ARG A 183 -18.64 3.51 31.23
CA ARG A 183 -17.29 3.06 30.80
C ARG A 183 -17.36 2.15 29.57
N LEU A 184 -16.60 2.49 28.52
CA LEU A 184 -16.50 1.75 27.25
C LEU A 184 -15.88 0.35 27.37
N GLY A 185 -15.07 0.11 28.41
CA GLY A 185 -14.53 -1.23 28.70
C GLY A 185 -15.59 -2.26 29.14
N LYS A 186 -16.87 -1.88 29.28
CA LYS A 186 -17.99 -2.81 29.42
C LYS A 186 -18.67 -2.98 28.06
N ARG A 187 -18.71 -4.21 27.53
CA ARG A 187 -19.28 -4.55 26.22
C ARG A 187 -20.68 -3.97 26.01
N ASP A 188 -21.59 -4.12 26.98
CA ASP A 188 -22.97 -3.66 26.86
C ASP A 188 -23.09 -2.13 26.78
N ASN A 189 -22.19 -1.41 27.47
CA ASN A 189 -22.10 0.05 27.34
C ASN A 189 -21.58 0.43 25.96
N LEU A 190 -20.50 -0.21 25.49
CA LEU A 190 -19.94 0.07 24.16
C LEU A 190 -20.98 -0.16 23.06
N VAL A 191 -21.66 -1.32 23.05
CA VAL A 191 -22.71 -1.65 22.06
C VAL A 191 -23.83 -0.62 22.09
N ARG A 192 -24.40 -0.32 23.26
CA ARG A 192 -25.49 0.66 23.42
C ARG A 192 -25.07 2.06 22.97
N LEU A 193 -23.92 2.55 23.43
CA LEU A 193 -23.44 3.89 23.08
C LEU A 193 -23.07 4.00 21.60
N ARG A 194 -22.57 2.91 20.98
CA ARG A 194 -22.25 2.85 19.54
C ARG A 194 -23.52 2.97 18.70
N GLU A 195 -24.61 2.30 19.06
CA GLU A 195 -25.91 2.47 18.37
C GLU A 195 -26.53 3.87 18.60
N GLU A 196 -26.39 4.48 19.77
CA GLU A 196 -26.81 5.89 19.96
C GLU A 196 -25.94 6.87 19.14
N ALA A 197 -24.62 6.67 19.11
CA ALA A 197 -23.70 7.48 18.31
C ALA A 197 -24.02 7.40 16.82
N LYS A 198 -24.30 6.19 16.31
CA LYS A 198 -24.69 5.94 14.92
C LYS A 198 -25.94 6.73 14.50
N LYS A 199 -26.92 6.92 15.38
CA LYS A 199 -28.08 7.79 15.10
C LYS A 199 -27.64 9.25 14.89
N VAL A 200 -26.73 9.75 15.72
CA VAL A 200 -26.15 11.11 15.58
C VAL A 200 -25.35 11.23 14.28
N TRP A 201 -24.54 10.22 13.94
CA TRP A 201 -23.74 10.17 12.71
C TRP A 201 -24.60 10.10 11.44
N LEU A 202 -25.76 9.45 11.49
CA LEU A 202 -26.71 9.38 10.37
C LEU A 202 -27.54 10.66 10.23
N ALA A 203 -27.89 11.32 11.33
CA ALA A 203 -28.59 12.60 11.33
C ALA A 203 -27.70 13.80 11.00
N THR A 204 -26.37 13.65 11.07
CA THR A 204 -25.41 14.73 10.76
C THR A 204 -25.07 14.72 9.27
N PRO A 205 -25.16 15.87 8.56
CA PRO A 205 -24.77 15.96 7.16
C PRO A 205 -23.32 15.50 6.93
N LYS A 206 -23.13 14.59 5.98
CA LYS A 206 -21.82 14.07 5.59
C LYS A 206 -21.30 14.79 4.36
N LYS A 207 -19.99 15.05 4.33
CA LYS A 207 -19.31 15.53 3.11
C LYS A 207 -19.22 14.39 2.10
N TYR A 208 -19.41 14.70 0.83
CA TYR A 208 -19.12 13.79 -0.28
C TYR A 208 -17.61 13.49 -0.38
N SER A 209 -16.77 14.50 -0.22
CA SER A 209 -15.30 14.37 -0.19
C SER A 209 -14.68 15.48 0.68
N GLN A 210 -13.45 15.27 1.14
CA GLN A 210 -12.67 16.28 1.87
C GLN A 210 -11.64 16.89 0.91
N ILE A 211 -12.10 17.81 0.06
CA ILE A 211 -11.24 18.52 -0.90
C ILE A 211 -10.88 19.90 -0.35
N VAL A 212 -9.59 20.22 -0.26
CA VAL A 212 -9.09 21.45 0.38
C VAL A 212 -8.05 22.13 -0.52
N LYS A 213 -8.20 23.44 -0.77
CA LYS A 213 -7.28 24.26 -1.58
C LYS A 213 -6.97 23.66 -2.97
N CYS A 214 -7.95 23.09 -3.66
CA CYS A 214 -7.75 22.42 -4.95
C CYS A 214 -8.40 23.15 -6.14
N GLN A 215 -7.87 22.90 -7.35
CA GLN A 215 -8.46 23.33 -8.62
C GLN A 215 -8.61 22.12 -9.57
N ASN A 216 -9.82 21.84 -10.06
CA ASN A 216 -10.10 20.70 -10.96
C ASN A 216 -9.61 19.34 -10.38
N ALA A 217 -10.28 18.79 -9.35
CA ALA A 217 -9.86 17.54 -8.71
C ALA A 217 -11.05 16.60 -8.42
N GLN A 218 -10.83 15.29 -8.52
CA GLN A 218 -11.84 14.25 -8.30
C GLN A 218 -11.25 13.11 -7.45
N GLY A 219 -11.79 12.88 -6.24
CA GLY A 219 -11.16 11.98 -5.27
C GLY A 219 -11.72 11.98 -3.84
N ASN A 220 -10.95 11.44 -2.89
CA ASN A 220 -11.02 11.71 -1.43
C ASN A 220 -9.70 11.23 -0.78
N TYR A 221 -8.99 11.98 0.06
CA TYR A 221 -9.20 13.29 0.68
C TYR A 221 -8.17 14.33 0.15
N ILE A 222 -8.33 14.70 -1.12
CA ILE A 222 -7.33 15.44 -1.90
C ILE A 222 -7.12 16.88 -1.40
N SER A 223 -5.85 17.26 -1.20
CA SER A 223 -5.43 18.50 -0.54
C SER A 223 -4.37 19.23 -1.36
N GLU A 224 -4.42 20.56 -1.43
CA GLU A 224 -3.42 21.43 -2.07
C GLU A 224 -3.02 21.03 -3.51
N SER A 225 -3.97 20.52 -4.30
CA SER A 225 -3.72 19.84 -5.60
C SER A 225 -4.46 20.47 -6.80
N LYS A 226 -3.99 20.20 -8.01
CA LYS A 226 -4.55 20.76 -9.25
C LYS A 226 -4.62 19.74 -10.40
N ASN A 227 -5.70 19.76 -11.19
CA ASN A 227 -5.89 18.93 -12.39
C ASN A 227 -5.76 17.40 -12.11
N ILE A 228 -6.58 16.89 -11.19
CA ILE A 228 -6.63 15.46 -10.82
C ILE A 228 -7.89 14.81 -11.37
N ALA A 229 -7.74 13.73 -12.14
CA ALA A 229 -8.87 13.09 -12.84
C ALA A 229 -9.54 11.90 -12.11
N ASN A 230 -8.86 11.19 -11.19
CA ASN A 230 -9.41 10.22 -10.21
C ASN A 230 -8.32 9.89 -9.17
N GLY A 231 -8.54 10.06 -7.85
CA GLY A 231 -7.51 9.83 -6.82
C GLY A 231 -8.01 9.57 -5.38
N TRP A 232 -7.45 8.60 -4.64
CA TRP A 232 -8.07 8.15 -3.36
C TRP A 232 -7.26 8.05 -2.05
N ASP A 233 -6.06 8.65 -2.00
CA ASP A 233 -5.80 9.69 -0.97
C ASP A 233 -4.58 10.53 -1.39
N VAL A 234 -4.77 11.81 -1.76
CA VAL A 234 -3.77 12.58 -2.58
C VAL A 234 -3.55 14.06 -2.15
N GLU A 235 -2.51 14.36 -1.38
CA GLU A 235 -1.98 15.71 -1.13
C GLU A 235 -0.93 16.22 -2.15
N LYS A 236 -0.94 17.54 -2.41
CA LYS A 236 0.11 18.37 -3.07
C LYS A 236 0.52 17.96 -4.50
N CYS A 237 -0.43 17.52 -5.31
CA CYS A 237 -0.16 16.97 -6.65
C CYS A 237 -0.69 17.85 -7.78
N GLN A 238 -0.09 17.73 -8.96
CA GLN A 238 -0.53 18.38 -10.19
C GLN A 238 -0.75 17.33 -11.31
N ASP A 239 -1.56 17.67 -12.31
CA ASP A 239 -1.63 17.08 -13.66
C ASP A 239 -1.55 15.52 -13.71
N ALA A 240 -2.42 14.83 -12.96
CA ALA A 240 -2.40 13.37 -12.82
C ALA A 240 -3.78 12.69 -12.96
N LYS A 241 -3.78 11.39 -13.31
CA LYS A 241 -4.98 10.57 -13.53
C LYS A 241 -4.80 9.15 -12.94
N HIS A 242 -5.90 8.62 -12.39
CA HIS A 242 -6.06 7.28 -11.80
C HIS A 242 -5.02 6.91 -10.71
N LEU A 243 -5.32 7.22 -9.44
CA LEU A 243 -4.42 7.06 -8.29
C LEU A 243 -5.11 6.51 -7.03
N ASP A 244 -4.41 5.74 -6.20
CA ASP A 244 -4.78 5.44 -4.81
C ASP A 244 -3.59 4.78 -4.08
N ILE A 245 -2.65 5.39 -3.34
CA ILE A 245 -2.61 6.47 -2.31
C ILE A 245 -1.24 7.22 -2.36
N THR A 246 -1.13 8.50 -1.93
CA THR A 246 0.08 9.38 -2.06
C THR A 246 0.98 9.56 -0.83
N VAL A 247 2.27 9.87 -1.04
CA VAL A 247 2.96 11.19 -0.86
C VAL A 247 4.36 11.06 -1.53
N SER A 248 4.74 11.66 -2.66
CA SER A 248 4.25 12.82 -3.43
C SER A 248 4.54 12.59 -4.92
N LEU A 249 3.75 13.18 -5.83
CA LEU A 249 3.84 12.95 -7.30
C LEU A 249 4.70 13.99 -8.07
N LYS A 250 5.15 13.79 -9.34
CA LYS A 250 5.01 12.67 -10.33
C LYS A 250 3.76 12.68 -11.22
N ASP A 251 3.68 13.49 -12.27
CA ASP A 251 2.60 13.35 -13.28
C ASP A 251 2.48 11.88 -13.75
N CYS A 252 1.25 11.35 -13.73
CA CYS A 252 0.98 9.90 -13.70
C CYS A 252 -0.36 9.53 -14.36
N TYR A 253 -0.44 8.29 -14.85
CA TYR A 253 -1.59 7.61 -15.47
C TYR A 253 -1.19 6.12 -15.62
N ASP A 254 -1.10 5.24 -14.61
CA ASP A 254 -1.92 5.12 -13.39
C ASP A 254 -1.07 4.65 -12.19
N ALA A 255 -1.58 4.75 -10.95
CA ALA A 255 -0.90 4.15 -9.78
C ALA A 255 -1.82 3.58 -8.69
N THR A 256 -1.34 2.53 -8.02
CA THR A 256 -1.89 2.07 -6.73
C THR A 256 -0.78 2.03 -5.67
N CYS A 257 -0.77 3.06 -4.82
CA CYS A 257 0.13 3.38 -3.69
C CYS A 257 1.53 3.86 -4.08
N PHE A 258 2.05 4.92 -3.45
CA PHE A 258 3.37 5.49 -3.82
C PHE A 258 3.97 6.51 -2.83
N GLY A 259 5.29 6.39 -2.64
CA GLY A 259 6.20 7.39 -2.09
C GLY A 259 7.16 7.96 -3.15
N TRP A 260 7.17 9.28 -3.32
CA TRP A 260 8.08 10.12 -4.17
C TRP A 260 8.03 10.03 -5.70
N GLY A 261 8.73 11.00 -6.32
CA GLY A 261 8.19 11.89 -7.36
C GLY A 261 8.85 11.85 -8.77
N GLU A 262 8.23 12.51 -9.76
CA GLU A 262 8.56 12.66 -11.22
C GLU A 262 7.98 11.74 -12.31
N PHE A 263 8.35 10.46 -12.46
CA PHE A 263 7.78 9.63 -13.56
C PHE A 263 7.59 8.14 -13.19
N CYS A 264 6.58 7.38 -13.64
CA CYS A 264 5.30 7.64 -14.36
C CYS A 264 4.52 6.29 -14.55
N TYR A 265 3.24 6.32 -14.98
CA TYR A 265 2.51 5.35 -15.86
C TYR A 265 3.14 3.95 -16.06
N GLU A 266 2.48 2.82 -15.80
CA GLU A 266 1.53 2.51 -14.72
C GLU A 266 2.28 1.74 -13.63
N MET A 267 1.78 1.75 -12.39
CA MET A 267 2.48 1.05 -11.30
C MET A 267 1.64 0.63 -10.10
N GLY A 268 1.98 -0.53 -9.51
CA GLY A 268 1.49 -0.95 -8.19
C GLY A 268 2.62 -0.89 -7.14
N HIS A 269 2.47 -0.04 -6.12
CA HIS A 269 3.38 0.35 -5.03
C HIS A 269 4.83 0.73 -5.40
N ALA A 270 5.26 1.94 -4.99
CA ALA A 270 6.62 2.45 -5.20
C ALA A 270 7.16 3.29 -4.02
N GLY A 271 8.47 3.33 -3.85
CA GLY A 271 9.20 4.24 -2.94
C GLY A 271 10.46 4.81 -3.61
N GLY A 272 10.30 5.85 -4.45
CA GLY A 272 11.35 6.52 -5.23
C GLY A 272 11.56 5.96 -6.65
N VAL A 273 11.42 6.80 -7.70
CA VAL A 273 11.65 6.46 -9.13
C VAL A 273 11.85 7.71 -10.00
N ASN A 274 12.61 7.66 -11.11
CA ASN A 274 12.73 8.80 -12.05
C ASN A 274 12.83 8.49 -13.57
N ARG A 275 11.91 7.65 -14.10
CA ARG A 275 11.41 7.52 -15.52
C ARG A 275 11.01 6.07 -15.80
N SER A 276 9.71 5.77 -15.77
CA SER A 276 9.18 4.39 -15.85
C SER A 276 8.09 4.18 -16.90
N ARG A 277 8.00 2.92 -17.36
CA ARG A 277 6.84 2.30 -17.99
C ARG A 277 6.66 0.86 -17.49
N PHE A 278 5.62 0.66 -16.67
CA PHE A 278 5.13 -0.61 -16.10
C PHE A 278 6.02 -1.24 -15.00
N SER A 279 5.57 -1.15 -13.74
CA SER A 279 6.28 -1.70 -12.56
C SER A 279 5.31 -2.23 -11.48
N CYS A 280 5.65 -3.39 -10.89
CA CYS A 280 4.97 -3.93 -9.70
C CYS A 280 5.96 -4.10 -8.53
N HIS A 281 5.81 -3.24 -7.53
CA HIS A 281 6.47 -3.22 -6.22
C HIS A 281 7.98 -2.93 -6.22
N LEU A 282 8.35 -1.64 -6.08
CA LEU A 282 9.72 -1.15 -5.88
C LEU A 282 9.85 -0.45 -4.51
N PHE A 283 10.75 -0.93 -3.64
CA PHE A 283 11.07 -0.28 -2.37
C PHE A 283 12.47 0.35 -2.44
N GLY A 284 12.59 1.65 -2.16
CA GLY A 284 13.84 2.40 -2.23
C GLY A 284 14.85 2.07 -1.14
N ASP A 285 15.87 2.93 -1.00
CA ASP A 285 16.99 2.76 -0.06
C ASP A 285 16.66 3.18 1.39
N GLY A 286 15.40 3.53 1.67
CA GLY A 286 14.93 4.02 2.97
C GLY A 286 15.11 5.52 3.18
N GLN A 287 15.74 6.26 2.26
CA GLN A 287 15.87 7.71 2.39
C GLN A 287 14.60 8.44 1.95
N ILE A 288 14.08 9.30 2.85
CA ILE A 288 12.91 10.12 2.54
C ILE A 288 13.22 11.07 1.39
N SER A 289 12.36 11.07 0.37
CA SER A 289 12.43 11.90 -0.84
C SER A 289 13.57 11.59 -1.82
N ALA A 290 14.13 10.37 -1.78
CA ALA A 290 15.16 9.94 -2.73
C ALA A 290 14.59 9.32 -4.02
N THR A 291 15.39 9.37 -5.10
CA THR A 291 15.20 8.53 -6.30
C THR A 291 16.49 7.75 -6.55
N SER A 292 16.44 6.42 -6.48
CA SER A 292 17.62 5.55 -6.57
C SER A 292 17.66 4.69 -7.84
N SER A 293 16.60 4.74 -8.65
CA SER A 293 16.41 3.89 -9.84
C SER A 293 15.75 4.68 -10.97
N ALA A 294 16.23 4.48 -12.21
CA ALA A 294 15.76 5.14 -13.43
C ALA A 294 15.65 4.14 -14.59
N ASP A 295 14.88 4.49 -15.63
CA ASP A 295 14.82 3.76 -16.91
C ASP A 295 14.62 2.24 -16.74
N LEU A 296 13.60 1.88 -15.97
CA LEU A 296 13.15 0.50 -15.73
C LEU A 296 11.89 0.21 -16.56
N GLU A 297 11.99 -0.75 -17.46
CA GLU A 297 10.88 -1.22 -18.31
C GLU A 297 10.54 -2.68 -18.00
N TYR A 298 9.25 -2.98 -17.80
CA TYR A 298 8.75 -4.34 -17.49
C TYR A 298 9.49 -5.05 -16.35
N CYS A 299 9.92 -4.32 -15.32
CA CYS A 299 10.69 -4.87 -14.20
C CYS A 299 9.80 -5.21 -12.97
N PHE A 300 10.25 -6.17 -12.17
CA PHE A 300 9.58 -6.61 -10.93
C PHE A 300 10.57 -6.59 -9.76
N SER A 301 10.30 -5.77 -8.73
CA SER A 301 11.13 -5.61 -7.53
C SER A 301 12.65 -5.45 -7.77
N THR A 302 13.01 -4.69 -8.81
CA THR A 302 14.40 -4.34 -9.15
C THR A 302 14.80 -3.02 -8.47
N GLN A 303 15.79 -3.02 -7.57
CA GLN A 303 16.09 -1.87 -6.71
C GLN A 303 17.46 -1.24 -7.03
N ASN A 304 17.58 0.08 -6.82
CA ASN A 304 18.83 0.84 -6.94
C ASN A 304 19.58 0.57 -8.26
N SER A 305 18.85 0.49 -9.38
CA SER A 305 19.35 0.02 -10.68
C SER A 305 18.83 0.91 -11.82
N ASN A 306 19.56 0.95 -12.93
CA ASN A 306 19.24 1.80 -14.10
C ASN A 306 19.32 1.02 -15.42
N ASP A 307 18.73 1.50 -16.51
CA ASP A 307 18.81 0.86 -17.85
C ASP A 307 18.51 -0.66 -17.80
N CYS A 308 17.30 -1.05 -17.38
CA CYS A 308 16.92 -2.47 -17.27
C CYS A 308 15.58 -2.80 -17.96
N PHE A 309 15.53 -3.95 -18.64
CA PHE A 309 14.35 -4.42 -19.38
C PHE A 309 13.97 -5.86 -18.98
N GLY A 310 12.76 -6.06 -18.47
CA GLY A 310 12.25 -7.40 -18.13
C GLY A 310 12.95 -8.08 -16.93
N CYS A 311 13.63 -7.32 -16.07
CA CYS A 311 14.40 -7.88 -14.95
C CYS A 311 13.54 -8.12 -13.70
N CYS A 312 13.84 -9.18 -12.96
CA CYS A 312 13.16 -9.58 -11.73
C CYS A 312 14.16 -9.63 -10.57
N ASN A 313 13.84 -9.00 -9.43
CA ASN A 313 14.55 -9.19 -8.17
C ASN A 313 16.08 -8.89 -8.22
N LEU A 314 16.50 -7.94 -9.08
CA LEU A 314 17.87 -7.44 -9.17
C LEU A 314 18.11 -6.25 -8.25
N ARG A 315 19.36 -6.03 -7.83
CA ARG A 315 19.77 -4.86 -7.05
C ARG A 315 21.15 -4.35 -7.49
N LYS A 316 21.32 -3.03 -7.55
CA LYS A 316 22.60 -2.35 -7.88
C LYS A 316 23.18 -2.79 -9.24
N GLN A 317 22.37 -2.80 -10.29
CA GLN A 317 22.76 -3.22 -11.65
C GLN A 317 22.42 -2.18 -12.74
N GLU A 318 22.97 -2.41 -13.93
CA GLU A 318 22.77 -1.57 -15.12
C GLU A 318 22.91 -2.38 -16.42
N TYR A 319 22.25 -1.93 -17.50
CA TYR A 319 22.27 -2.51 -18.85
C TYR A 319 21.91 -4.00 -18.87
N CYS A 320 20.79 -4.35 -18.22
CA CYS A 320 20.37 -5.73 -18.04
C CYS A 320 19.06 -6.07 -18.77
N ILE A 321 19.02 -7.23 -19.43
CA ILE A 321 17.82 -7.80 -20.05
C ILE A 321 17.62 -9.21 -19.50
N LEU A 322 16.43 -9.51 -18.97
CA LEU A 322 16.09 -10.80 -18.34
C LEU A 322 17.17 -11.30 -17.34
N ASN A 323 17.63 -10.40 -16.45
CA ASN A 323 18.71 -10.61 -15.47
C ASN A 323 20.13 -10.91 -16.02
N LYS A 324 20.36 -10.84 -17.34
CA LYS A 324 21.71 -10.90 -17.92
C LYS A 324 22.23 -9.47 -18.19
N LYS A 325 23.50 -9.19 -17.86
CA LYS A 325 24.17 -7.91 -18.15
C LYS A 325 24.80 -7.93 -19.55
N TYR A 326 24.71 -6.80 -20.25
CA TYR A 326 25.22 -6.62 -21.62
C TYR A 326 26.14 -5.38 -21.71
N ALA A 327 26.84 -5.23 -22.83
CA ALA A 327 27.51 -3.97 -23.15
C ALA A 327 26.46 -2.89 -23.48
N LYS A 328 26.75 -1.62 -23.18
CA LYS A 328 25.79 -0.50 -23.31
C LYS A 328 25.16 -0.38 -24.70
N ASP A 329 25.94 -0.51 -25.77
CA ASP A 329 25.43 -0.36 -27.14
C ASP A 329 24.69 -1.62 -27.62
N GLU A 330 25.10 -2.79 -27.14
CA GLU A 330 24.39 -4.06 -27.37
C GLU A 330 23.01 -4.05 -26.68
N TYR A 331 22.96 -3.64 -25.42
CA TYR A 331 21.72 -3.44 -24.65
C TYR A 331 20.72 -2.59 -25.43
N LYS A 332 21.13 -1.40 -25.89
CA LYS A 332 20.28 -0.49 -26.65
C LYS A 332 19.76 -1.11 -27.95
N GLN A 333 20.64 -1.77 -28.72
CA GLN A 333 20.24 -2.44 -29.96
C GLN A 333 19.30 -3.64 -29.72
N LEU A 334 19.47 -4.34 -28.61
CA LEU A 334 18.66 -5.51 -28.28
C LEU A 334 17.27 -5.11 -27.76
N VAL A 335 17.18 -4.09 -26.89
CA VAL A 335 15.91 -3.52 -26.42
C VAL A 335 15.02 -3.09 -27.59
N GLU A 336 15.53 -2.34 -28.56
CA GLU A 336 14.72 -1.89 -29.71
C GLU A 336 14.19 -3.05 -30.57
N LYS A 337 14.99 -4.13 -30.72
CA LYS A 337 14.53 -5.36 -31.39
C LYS A 337 13.44 -6.07 -30.60
N ILE A 338 13.56 -6.14 -29.27
CA ILE A 338 12.56 -6.75 -28.38
C ILE A 338 11.24 -5.96 -28.43
N LYS A 339 11.30 -4.63 -28.34
CA LYS A 339 10.11 -3.75 -28.44
C LYS A 339 9.36 -3.96 -29.74
N LYS A 340 10.07 -4.05 -30.86
CA LYS A 340 9.49 -4.38 -32.17
C LYS A 340 8.86 -5.79 -32.17
N GLN A 341 9.57 -6.80 -31.68
CA GLN A 341 9.06 -8.17 -31.59
C GLN A 341 7.80 -8.27 -30.74
N MET A 342 7.68 -7.52 -29.63
CA MET A 342 6.46 -7.46 -28.81
C MET A 342 5.23 -6.86 -29.53
N ILE A 343 5.42 -6.13 -30.62
CA ILE A 343 4.34 -5.58 -31.46
C ILE A 343 3.93 -6.60 -32.54
N GLU A 344 4.92 -7.27 -33.14
CA GLU A 344 4.74 -8.24 -34.24
C GLU A 344 4.33 -9.64 -33.75
N MET A 345 4.78 -10.03 -32.55
CA MET A 345 4.49 -11.28 -31.84
C MET A 345 4.03 -10.94 -30.40
N PRO A 346 2.82 -10.39 -30.24
CA PRO A 346 2.28 -10.04 -28.93
C PRO A 346 1.99 -11.28 -28.09
N TYR A 347 1.95 -11.10 -26.77
CA TYR A 347 1.42 -12.13 -25.87
C TYR A 347 -0.11 -12.14 -25.93
N VAL A 348 -0.72 -13.32 -25.71
CA VAL A 348 -2.18 -13.47 -25.63
C VAL A 348 -2.51 -14.26 -24.37
N ASP A 349 -3.36 -13.71 -23.49
CA ASP A 349 -3.73 -14.34 -22.23
C ASP A 349 -4.76 -15.49 -22.39
N LYS A 350 -5.06 -16.20 -21.29
CA LYS A 350 -6.09 -17.25 -21.27
C LYS A 350 -7.52 -16.80 -21.65
N LYS A 351 -7.77 -15.49 -21.77
CA LYS A 351 -9.05 -14.88 -22.17
C LYS A 351 -9.02 -14.33 -23.61
N GLY A 352 -7.90 -14.45 -24.33
CA GLY A 352 -7.73 -13.92 -25.68
C GLY A 352 -7.39 -12.42 -25.75
N LYS A 353 -7.06 -11.77 -24.62
CA LYS A 353 -6.59 -10.37 -24.61
C LYS A 353 -5.16 -10.31 -25.12
N VAL A 354 -4.89 -9.34 -25.99
CA VAL A 354 -3.60 -9.17 -26.67
C VAL A 354 -2.76 -8.13 -25.95
N TYR A 355 -1.54 -8.50 -25.55
CA TYR A 355 -0.59 -7.65 -24.83
C TYR A 355 0.62 -7.35 -25.72
N LYS A 356 0.72 -6.08 -26.14
CA LYS A 356 1.81 -5.52 -26.94
C LYS A 356 2.79 -4.74 -26.06
N TYR A 357 3.92 -4.33 -26.63
CA TYR A 357 4.73 -3.27 -26.02
C TYR A 357 3.87 -2.01 -25.83
N GLY A 358 3.84 -1.48 -24.62
CA GLY A 358 2.96 -0.38 -24.22
C GLY A 358 1.75 -0.80 -23.36
N GLU A 359 1.48 -2.10 -23.23
CA GLU A 359 0.46 -2.63 -22.32
C GLU A 359 1.09 -3.04 -20.97
N PHE A 360 0.30 -2.96 -19.89
CA PHE A 360 0.69 -3.42 -18.55
C PHE A 360 0.83 -4.95 -18.46
N PHE A 361 1.30 -5.46 -17.32
CA PHE A 361 1.45 -6.90 -17.08
C PHE A 361 0.09 -7.63 -17.16
N PRO A 362 0.01 -8.78 -17.86
CA PRO A 362 -1.17 -9.65 -17.83
C PRO A 362 -1.49 -10.09 -16.38
N PRO A 363 -2.74 -9.96 -15.89
CA PRO A 363 -3.09 -10.29 -14.50
C PRO A 363 -2.80 -11.74 -14.11
N GLU A 364 -2.78 -12.66 -15.06
CA GLU A 364 -2.41 -14.07 -14.84
C GLU A 364 -0.92 -14.31 -14.52
N LEU A 365 -0.07 -13.29 -14.69
CA LEU A 365 1.31 -13.29 -14.19
C LEU A 365 1.43 -12.85 -12.73
N SER A 366 0.34 -12.38 -12.10
CA SER A 366 0.33 -12.01 -10.68
C SER A 366 0.77 -13.19 -9.81
N PRO A 367 1.73 -12.99 -8.88
CA PRO A 367 2.09 -14.00 -7.91
C PRO A 367 1.02 -14.24 -6.83
N PHE A 368 -0.03 -13.41 -6.79
CA PHE A 368 -1.13 -13.48 -5.82
C PHE A 368 -2.48 -13.69 -6.51
N GLY A 369 -3.37 -14.44 -5.86
CA GLY A 369 -4.78 -14.55 -6.23
C GLY A 369 -5.56 -13.27 -5.89
N TYR A 370 -6.69 -13.06 -6.56
CA TYR A 370 -7.56 -11.90 -6.33
C TYR A 370 -8.03 -11.79 -4.88
N ASN A 371 -8.32 -12.93 -4.25
CA ASN A 371 -8.74 -13.06 -2.86
C ASN A 371 -7.61 -12.87 -1.84
N GLU A 372 -6.35 -12.69 -2.28
CA GLU A 372 -5.19 -12.43 -1.42
C GLU A 372 -4.76 -10.96 -1.42
N THR A 373 -5.38 -10.12 -2.26
CA THR A 373 -5.09 -8.70 -2.34
C THR A 373 -6.21 -7.88 -1.73
N THR A 374 -5.88 -6.68 -1.25
CA THR A 374 -6.84 -5.69 -0.74
C THR A 374 -7.94 -5.32 -1.74
N THR A 375 -7.74 -5.65 -3.03
CA THR A 375 -8.75 -5.52 -4.08
C THR A 375 -10.05 -6.24 -3.72
N ASN A 376 -9.99 -7.39 -3.06
CA ASN A 376 -11.17 -8.15 -2.67
C ASN A 376 -11.89 -7.58 -1.42
N ASP A 377 -11.21 -6.76 -0.61
CA ASP A 377 -11.84 -6.05 0.51
C ASP A 377 -12.70 -4.88 0.01
N TYR A 378 -12.22 -4.15 -1.00
CA TYR A 378 -12.94 -3.04 -1.63
C TYR A 378 -13.96 -3.49 -2.68
N TYR A 379 -13.63 -4.53 -3.44
CA TYR A 379 -14.42 -5.03 -4.57
C TYR A 379 -14.56 -6.56 -4.46
N PRO A 380 -15.29 -7.08 -3.47
CA PRO A 380 -15.41 -8.52 -3.25
C PRO A 380 -15.99 -9.24 -4.47
N LEU A 381 -15.30 -10.29 -4.91
CA LEU A 381 -15.76 -11.19 -5.98
C LEU A 381 -15.82 -12.62 -5.47
N SER A 382 -16.78 -13.39 -5.98
CA SER A 382 -16.71 -14.84 -5.87
C SER A 382 -15.57 -15.41 -6.71
N LYS A 383 -15.11 -16.62 -6.35
CA LYS A 383 -14.12 -17.38 -7.12
C LYS A 383 -14.46 -17.46 -8.61
N GLN A 384 -15.72 -17.73 -8.92
CA GLN A 384 -16.17 -17.87 -10.30
C GLN A 384 -16.06 -16.55 -11.07
N GLU A 385 -16.55 -15.44 -10.50
CA GLU A 385 -16.45 -14.12 -11.13
C GLU A 385 -15.00 -13.68 -11.35
N ALA A 386 -14.10 -13.98 -10.40
CA ALA A 386 -12.69 -13.66 -10.54
C ALA A 386 -12.03 -14.44 -11.70
N LEU A 387 -12.29 -15.75 -11.79
CA LEU A 387 -11.80 -16.61 -12.86
C LEU A 387 -12.39 -16.22 -14.23
N ASP A 388 -13.68 -15.90 -14.29
CA ASP A 388 -14.36 -15.48 -15.52
C ASP A 388 -13.80 -14.15 -16.06
N ARG A 389 -13.41 -13.22 -15.19
CA ARG A 389 -12.71 -11.97 -15.56
C ARG A 389 -11.25 -12.17 -15.97
N GLY A 390 -10.69 -13.37 -15.73
CA GLY A 390 -9.33 -13.76 -16.08
C GLY A 390 -8.29 -13.63 -14.95
N TYR A 391 -8.71 -13.34 -13.71
CA TYR A 391 -7.79 -13.24 -12.59
C TYR A 391 -7.28 -14.62 -12.13
N ASN A 392 -6.29 -14.61 -11.23
CA ASN A 392 -5.87 -15.79 -10.48
C ASN A 392 -6.69 -15.86 -9.18
N TRP A 393 -6.81 -17.04 -8.59
CA TRP A 393 -7.48 -17.28 -7.31
C TRP A 393 -6.63 -18.23 -6.48
N ASN A 394 -6.54 -18.02 -5.17
CA ASN A 394 -5.86 -18.95 -4.26
C ASN A 394 -6.89 -19.76 -3.45
N ASP A 395 -6.76 -21.08 -3.49
CA ASP A 395 -7.55 -22.03 -2.70
C ASP A 395 -6.84 -22.49 -1.41
N TYR A 396 -5.61 -22.02 -1.16
CA TYR A 396 -4.89 -22.30 0.08
C TYR A 396 -5.59 -21.63 1.27
N GLU A 397 -6.07 -22.46 2.20
CA GLU A 397 -6.43 -22.05 3.55
C GLU A 397 -5.31 -22.46 4.51
N SER A 398 -5.01 -21.61 5.49
CA SER A 398 -4.06 -21.92 6.55
C SER A 398 -4.73 -22.82 7.60
N ASP A 399 -4.11 -23.97 7.90
CA ASP A 399 -4.49 -24.84 9.03
C ASP A 399 -4.34 -24.12 10.40
N VAL A 400 -3.58 -23.02 10.42
CA VAL A 400 -3.40 -22.14 11.58
C VAL A 400 -4.28 -20.90 11.41
N LYS A 401 -5.24 -20.71 12.32
CA LYS A 401 -6.11 -19.52 12.45
C LYS A 401 -5.58 -18.54 13.49
#